data_AF-A0AAE0S525-F1
#
_entry.id   AF-A0AAE0S525-F1
#
_cell.length_a   1.000
_cell.length_b   1.000
_cell.length_c   1.000
_cell.angle_alpha   90.00
_cell.angle_beta   90.00
_cell.angle_gamma   90.00
#
_symmetry.space_group_name_H-M   'P 1'
#
loop_
_entity.id
_entity.type
_entity.pdbx_description
1 polymer ?
#
loop_
_entity_poly.entity_id
_entity_poly.type
_entity_poly.pdbx_seq_one_letter_code
_entity_poly.pdbx_strand_id
1 'polypeptide(L)'
;MTMKILSVNHVLLQNVEIVIANGGPIFTSAFVEKALDDDGNQSDIIPPYNSWAPAGVAEGDLVYVNYGQIEDFMFLKNNMSIDVTNKIVIARYGKIFRGDKVLNAQRFNASGVILYTDPADFNIYGTADTYPNSWWMPDTGVQRGTVGGDGDFLTPFYPAKEYAHRLAVDKNIINIKIPCQPIGYGDAIHFL
;
A
#
# COMPACT_ATOMS: atom_id res chain seq x y z
N MET A 1 1.64 -12.79 16.33
CA MET A 1 2.64 -11.77 15.94
C MET A 1 1.85 -10.73 15.18
N THR A 2 1.86 -9.49 15.63
CA THR A 2 0.88 -8.50 15.19
C THR A 2 1.58 -7.48 14.31
N MET A 3 0.96 -7.08 13.21
CA MET A 3 1.47 -6.03 12.33
C MET A 3 0.91 -4.70 12.77
N LYS A 4 1.69 -3.65 12.57
CA LYS A 4 1.25 -2.27 12.74
C LYS A 4 1.55 -1.50 11.45
N ILE A 5 0.52 -1.02 10.79
CA ILE A 5 0.65 -0.03 9.72
C ILE A 5 0.55 1.34 10.37
N LEU A 6 1.62 2.12 10.23
CA LEU A 6 1.60 3.55 10.49
C LEU A 6 1.44 4.25 9.14
N SER A 7 0.23 4.73 8.85
CA SER A 7 -0.01 5.58 7.68
C SER A 7 -0.43 6.96 8.19
N VAL A 8 0.30 8.01 7.86
CA VAL A 8 -0.03 9.38 8.27
C VAL A 8 -0.32 10.18 7.00
N ASN A 9 -1.46 10.88 6.95
CA ASN A 9 -1.73 11.87 5.90
C ASN A 9 -0.68 12.96 6.06
N HIS A 10 0.07 13.21 4.99
CA HIS A 10 1.33 13.94 4.93
C HIS A 10 2.54 13.14 5.42
N VAL A 11 3.53 13.06 4.51
CA VAL A 11 4.98 12.70 4.50
C VAL A 11 5.76 12.45 5.82
N LEU A 12 5.16 12.66 6.98
CA LEU A 12 5.78 12.49 8.29
C LEU A 12 5.55 11.05 8.79
N LEU A 13 6.55 10.19 8.55
CA LEU A 13 6.68 8.80 9.05
C LEU A 13 5.56 7.84 8.60
N GLN A 14 5.88 7.04 7.57
CA GLN A 14 5.02 5.98 7.05
C GLN A 14 5.81 4.69 6.99
N ASN A 15 5.55 3.80 7.94
CA ASN A 15 6.31 2.58 8.11
C ASN A 15 5.34 1.42 8.36
N VAL A 16 5.71 0.22 7.91
CA VAL A 16 5.07 -1.02 8.33
C VAL A 16 5.99 -1.70 9.33
N GLU A 17 5.44 -2.02 10.50
CA GLU A 17 6.19 -2.61 11.59
C GLU A 17 5.64 -4.00 11.94
N ILE A 18 6.57 -4.90 12.25
CA ILE A 18 6.26 -6.17 12.89
C ILE A 18 6.44 -5.96 14.40
N VAL A 19 5.37 -6.09 15.17
CA VAL A 19 5.40 -5.89 16.62
C VAL A 19 5.13 -7.20 17.39
N ILE A 20 5.86 -7.39 18.49
CA ILE A 20 5.52 -8.43 19.49
C ILE A 20 4.43 -7.88 20.39
N ALA A 21 3.51 -8.73 20.82
CA ALA A 21 2.59 -8.39 21.90
C ALA A 21 3.37 -7.85 23.12
N ASN A 22 3.11 -6.58 23.49
CA ASN A 22 3.76 -5.86 24.59
C ASN A 22 5.28 -5.61 24.44
N GLY A 23 5.82 -5.67 23.23
CA GLY A 23 7.23 -5.38 22.92
C GLY A 23 7.42 -4.22 21.94
N GLY A 24 8.68 -3.91 21.62
CA GLY A 24 9.03 -2.99 20.54
C GLY A 24 8.94 -3.65 19.15
N PRO A 25 9.16 -2.89 18.07
CA PRO A 25 9.20 -3.44 16.71
C PRO A 25 10.37 -4.41 16.55
N ILE A 26 10.11 -5.58 15.97
CA ILE A 26 11.14 -6.56 15.56
C ILE A 26 11.72 -6.17 14.20
N PHE A 27 10.87 -5.63 13.36
CA PHE A 27 11.22 -5.19 12.02
C PHE A 27 10.41 -3.95 11.68
N THR A 28 11.06 -3.04 10.96
CA THR A 28 10.46 -1.82 10.44
C THR A 28 10.85 -1.74 8.97
N SER A 29 9.86 -1.62 8.10
CA SER A 29 10.09 -1.43 6.66
C SER A 29 10.88 -0.16 6.39
N ALA A 30 11.54 -0.08 5.24
CA ALA A 30 12.21 1.13 4.82
C ALA A 30 11.20 2.29 4.70
N PHE A 31 11.59 3.46 5.21
CA PHE A 31 10.79 4.69 5.09
C PHE A 31 10.92 5.33 3.70
N VAL A 32 12.08 5.18 3.06
CA VAL A 32 12.41 5.69 1.72
C VAL A 32 13.17 4.63 0.95
N GLU A 33 13.12 4.67 -0.37
CA GLU A 33 14.00 3.83 -1.18
C GLU A 33 15.47 4.17 -0.92
N LYS A 34 16.32 3.14 -1.01
CA LYS A 34 17.76 3.32 -1.01
C LYS A 34 18.17 4.04 -2.30
N ALA A 35 18.96 5.10 -2.19
CA ALA A 35 19.62 5.72 -3.33
C ALA A 35 20.61 4.73 -3.95
N LEU A 36 20.43 4.41 -5.24
CA LEU A 36 21.29 3.48 -5.98
C LEU A 36 22.23 4.19 -6.95
N ASP A 37 22.01 5.48 -7.16
CA ASP A 37 22.74 6.39 -8.04
C ASP A 37 22.58 7.85 -7.54
N ASP A 38 23.10 8.79 -8.31
CA ASP A 38 23.04 10.22 -7.98
C ASP A 38 21.61 10.77 -8.02
N ASP A 39 20.75 10.24 -8.89
CA ASP A 39 19.35 10.66 -9.02
C ASP A 39 18.52 10.25 -7.79
N GLY A 40 18.80 9.08 -7.21
CA GLY A 40 18.17 8.61 -5.97
C GLY A 40 18.62 9.37 -4.71
N ASN A 41 19.65 10.22 -4.78
CA ASN A 41 20.23 10.93 -3.64
C ASN A 41 19.78 12.41 -3.54
N GLN A 42 18.58 12.70 -4.00
CA GLN A 42 18.01 14.06 -3.97
C GLN A 42 17.17 14.28 -2.71
N SER A 43 17.22 15.49 -2.14
CA SER A 43 16.57 15.81 -0.86
C SER A 43 15.05 16.00 -0.94
N ASP A 44 14.51 16.16 -2.14
CA ASP A 44 13.09 16.42 -2.43
C ASP A 44 12.33 15.17 -2.88
N ILE A 45 12.97 14.00 -2.85
CA ILE A 45 12.29 12.72 -3.12
C ILE A 45 11.22 12.47 -2.06
N ILE A 46 9.98 12.38 -2.52
CA ILE A 46 8.84 12.09 -1.65
C ILE A 46 8.88 10.61 -1.27
N PRO A 47 8.89 10.24 0.03
CA PRO A 47 8.80 8.86 0.48
C PRO A 47 7.65 8.07 -0.16
N PRO A 48 7.77 6.75 -0.31
CA PRO A 48 6.70 5.93 -0.87
C PRO A 48 5.41 6.03 -0.06
N TYR A 49 4.32 6.36 -0.74
CA TYR A 49 2.98 6.32 -0.16
C TYR A 49 1.94 6.08 -1.24
N ASN A 50 0.76 5.61 -0.80
CA ASN A 50 -0.41 5.54 -1.65
C ASN A 50 -1.29 6.78 -1.43
N SER A 51 -1.38 7.63 -2.45
CA SER A 51 -2.10 8.90 -2.32
C SER A 51 -3.60 8.65 -2.16
N TRP A 52 -4.25 9.46 -1.32
CA TRP A 52 -5.65 9.35 -0.89
C TRP A 52 -5.98 8.20 0.07
N ALA A 53 -5.01 7.39 0.46
CA ALA A 53 -5.19 6.52 1.62
C ALA A 53 -5.28 7.38 2.89
N PRO A 54 -6.26 7.13 3.79
CA PRO A 54 -6.42 7.93 5.00
C PRO A 54 -5.27 7.68 5.98
N ALA A 55 -4.92 8.74 6.71
CA ALA A 55 -4.11 8.61 7.92
C ALA A 55 -4.79 7.68 8.91
N GLY A 56 -4.04 6.75 9.46
CA GLY A 56 -4.46 5.86 10.52
C GLY A 56 -3.32 4.97 10.98
N VAL A 57 -3.44 4.53 12.23
CA VAL A 57 -2.68 3.40 12.74
C VAL A 57 -3.61 2.20 12.71
N ALA A 58 -3.27 1.19 11.92
CA ALA A 58 -3.95 -0.10 11.95
C ALA A 58 -3.01 -1.11 12.61
N GLU A 59 -3.55 -1.92 13.51
CA GLU A 59 -2.82 -3.01 14.14
C GLU A 59 -3.67 -4.28 14.04
N GLY A 60 -3.06 -5.40 13.67
CA GLY A 60 -3.77 -6.66 13.49
C GLY A 60 -2.88 -7.78 12.97
N ASP A 61 -3.39 -9.00 12.96
CA ASP A 61 -2.68 -10.12 12.32
C ASP A 61 -2.54 -9.87 10.82
N LEU A 62 -1.50 -10.44 10.22
CA LEU A 62 -1.27 -10.35 8.77
C LEU A 62 -1.96 -11.49 8.03
N VAL A 63 -2.62 -11.18 6.91
CA VAL A 63 -3.15 -12.18 5.97
C VAL A 63 -2.69 -11.85 4.55
N TYR A 64 -2.09 -12.82 3.88
CA TYR A 64 -1.78 -12.70 2.45
C TYR A 64 -3.02 -12.94 1.60
N VAL A 65 -3.32 -12.00 0.70
CA VAL A 65 -4.56 -12.00 -0.11
C VAL A 65 -4.29 -12.00 -1.62
N ASN A 66 -3.16 -12.60 -2.05
CA ASN A 66 -2.80 -12.70 -3.47
C ASN A 66 -2.82 -11.31 -4.16
N TYR A 67 -3.63 -11.12 -5.22
CA TYR A 67 -3.75 -9.83 -5.91
C TYR A 67 -4.86 -8.94 -5.32
N GLY A 68 -5.50 -9.31 -4.21
CA GLY A 68 -6.59 -8.53 -3.61
C GLY A 68 -7.83 -8.41 -4.50
N GLN A 69 -8.03 -9.36 -5.40
CA GLN A 69 -9.27 -9.46 -6.19
C GLN A 69 -10.42 -9.93 -5.29
N ILE A 70 -11.66 -9.66 -5.69
CA ILE A 70 -12.82 -10.09 -4.89
C ILE A 70 -12.84 -11.62 -4.73
N GLU A 71 -12.39 -12.35 -5.76
CA GLU A 71 -12.24 -13.79 -5.78
C GLU A 71 -11.20 -14.28 -4.77
N ASP A 72 -10.10 -13.54 -4.57
CA ASP A 72 -9.06 -13.89 -3.60
C ASP A 72 -9.63 -13.87 -2.17
N PHE A 73 -10.39 -12.82 -1.82
CA PHE A 73 -11.06 -12.72 -0.52
C PHE A 73 -12.15 -13.78 -0.33
N MET A 74 -12.94 -14.05 -1.38
CA MET A 74 -13.97 -15.08 -1.33
C MET A 74 -13.37 -16.47 -1.17
N PHE A 75 -12.24 -16.76 -1.83
CA PHE A 75 -11.52 -18.02 -1.68
C PHE A 75 -10.99 -18.20 -0.26
N LEU A 76 -10.35 -17.17 0.32
CA LEU A 76 -9.89 -17.22 1.71
C LEU A 76 -11.03 -17.54 2.68
N LYS A 77 -12.17 -16.84 2.53
CA LYS A 77 -13.33 -17.04 3.40
C LYS A 77 -14.01 -18.39 3.21
N ASN A 78 -14.29 -18.79 1.98
CA ASN A 78 -15.15 -19.93 1.69
C ASN A 78 -14.38 -21.25 1.57
N ASN A 79 -13.13 -21.22 1.13
CA ASN A 79 -12.33 -22.41 0.86
C ASN A 79 -11.26 -22.65 1.92
N MET A 80 -10.69 -21.58 2.49
CA MET A 80 -9.65 -21.69 3.52
C MET A 80 -10.16 -21.41 4.94
N SER A 81 -11.41 -20.96 5.09
CA SER A 81 -12.00 -20.54 6.37
C SER A 81 -11.18 -19.47 7.11
N ILE A 82 -10.51 -18.60 6.35
CA ILE A 82 -9.72 -17.47 6.87
C ILE A 82 -10.60 -16.21 6.87
N ASP A 83 -10.79 -15.61 8.05
CA ASP A 83 -11.47 -14.33 8.22
C ASP A 83 -10.44 -13.19 8.32
N VAL A 84 -10.60 -12.16 7.47
CA VAL A 84 -9.73 -10.98 7.41
C VAL A 84 -10.27 -9.79 8.22
N THR A 85 -11.40 -9.96 8.91
CA THR A 85 -12.01 -8.92 9.75
C THR A 85 -11.01 -8.44 10.82
N ASN A 86 -10.78 -7.12 10.89
CA ASN A 86 -9.82 -6.45 11.75
C ASN A 86 -8.35 -6.88 11.55
N LYS A 87 -8.03 -7.55 10.45
CA LYS A 87 -6.66 -7.96 10.10
C LYS A 87 -6.04 -6.99 9.10
N ILE A 88 -4.71 -6.95 9.11
CA ILE A 88 -3.94 -6.29 8.05
C ILE A 88 -3.78 -7.27 6.91
N VAL A 89 -4.08 -6.84 5.69
CA VAL A 89 -3.89 -7.67 4.51
C VAL A 89 -2.68 -7.23 3.71
N ILE A 90 -1.90 -8.18 3.21
CA ILE A 90 -0.80 -7.92 2.27
C ILE A 90 -1.16 -8.50 0.90
N ALA A 91 -1.08 -7.66 -0.13
CA ALA A 91 -1.42 -8.01 -1.51
C ALA A 91 -0.31 -7.58 -2.46
N ARG A 92 -0.08 -8.38 -3.50
CA ARG A 92 0.80 -7.98 -4.60
C ARG A 92 0.09 -7.04 -5.58
N TYR A 93 0.85 -6.11 -6.14
CA TYR A 93 0.41 -5.28 -7.27
C TYR A 93 0.07 -6.12 -8.51
N GLY A 94 -0.68 -5.52 -9.45
CA GLY A 94 -1.08 -6.16 -10.71
C GLY A 94 -2.54 -6.65 -10.74
N LYS A 95 -2.97 -7.14 -11.91
CA LYS A 95 -4.31 -7.66 -12.27
C LYS A 95 -5.47 -6.66 -12.20
N ILE A 96 -5.62 -5.92 -11.10
CA ILE A 96 -6.67 -4.91 -10.90
C ILE A 96 -6.06 -3.60 -10.42
N PHE A 97 -6.84 -2.52 -10.49
CA PHE A 97 -6.43 -1.22 -9.98
C PHE A 97 -6.20 -1.28 -8.46
N ARG A 98 -5.16 -0.58 -7.97
CA ARG A 98 -4.77 -0.63 -6.56
C ARG A 98 -5.84 -0.12 -5.61
N GLY A 99 -6.62 0.89 -6.01
CA GLY A 99 -7.76 1.38 -5.22
C GLY A 99 -8.82 0.30 -5.03
N ASP A 100 -9.07 -0.55 -6.04
CA ASP A 100 -10.01 -1.65 -5.92
C ASP A 100 -9.55 -2.71 -4.92
N LYS A 101 -8.24 -2.97 -4.82
CA LYS A 101 -7.66 -3.86 -3.79
C LYS A 101 -8.01 -3.35 -2.38
N VAL A 102 -7.85 -2.04 -2.15
CA VAL A 102 -8.14 -1.40 -0.87
C VAL A 102 -9.65 -1.40 -0.58
N LEU A 103 -10.48 -1.10 -1.57
CA LEU A 103 -11.94 -1.16 -1.44
C LEU A 103 -12.45 -2.58 -1.17
N ASN A 104 -11.86 -3.59 -1.81
CA ASN A 104 -12.20 -4.98 -1.54
C ASN A 104 -11.80 -5.36 -0.11
N ALA A 105 -10.57 -5.06 0.33
CA ALA A 105 -10.15 -5.28 1.71
C ALA A 105 -11.10 -4.63 2.72
N GLN A 106 -11.52 -3.38 2.47
CA GLN A 106 -12.50 -2.67 3.28
C GLN A 106 -13.87 -3.36 3.31
N ARG A 107 -14.36 -3.89 2.18
CA ARG A 107 -15.63 -4.65 2.11
C ARG A 107 -15.60 -5.93 2.95
N PHE A 108 -14.42 -6.53 3.11
CA PHE A 108 -14.20 -7.68 3.99
C PHE A 108 -13.75 -7.29 5.40
N ASN A 109 -13.90 -6.01 5.78
CA ASN A 109 -13.59 -5.46 7.10
C ASN A 109 -12.12 -5.61 7.53
N ALA A 110 -11.18 -5.65 6.60
CA ALA A 110 -9.75 -5.54 6.93
C ALA A 110 -9.47 -4.18 7.58
N SER A 111 -8.49 -4.11 8.48
CA SER A 111 -8.13 -2.89 9.20
C SER A 111 -7.09 -2.03 8.45
N GLY A 112 -6.33 -2.62 7.52
CA GLY A 112 -5.36 -1.91 6.70
C GLY A 112 -4.77 -2.79 5.60
N VAL A 113 -4.09 -2.16 4.64
CA VAL A 113 -3.58 -2.83 3.43
C VAL A 113 -2.10 -2.51 3.20
N ILE A 114 -1.29 -3.55 3.02
CA ILE A 114 0.08 -3.46 2.54
C ILE A 114 0.10 -3.88 1.07
N LEU A 115 0.67 -3.05 0.21
CA LEU A 115 0.88 -3.38 -1.20
C LEU A 115 2.37 -3.54 -1.48
N TYR A 116 2.75 -4.59 -2.18
CA TYR A 116 4.15 -4.77 -2.61
C TYR A 116 4.20 -5.23 -4.06
N THR A 117 5.36 -5.06 -4.68
CA THR A 117 5.55 -5.51 -6.06
C THR A 117 6.27 -6.86 -6.08
N ASP A 118 5.56 -7.92 -6.44
CA ASP A 118 6.13 -9.27 -6.50
C ASP A 118 7.14 -9.40 -7.65
N PRO A 119 8.38 -9.85 -7.40
CA PRO A 119 9.36 -10.15 -8.45
C PRO A 119 8.84 -11.12 -9.51
N ALA A 120 7.90 -12.01 -9.18
CA ALA A 120 7.28 -12.91 -10.15
C ALA A 120 6.54 -12.16 -11.28
N ASP A 121 6.05 -10.95 -11.00
CA ASP A 121 5.32 -10.12 -11.98
C ASP A 121 6.22 -9.07 -12.64
N PHE A 122 7.26 -8.58 -11.93
CA PHE A 122 8.05 -7.43 -12.38
C PHE A 122 9.52 -7.73 -12.66
N ASN A 123 10.09 -8.86 -12.19
CA ASN A 123 11.47 -9.27 -12.43
C ASN A 123 11.50 -10.68 -13.03
N ILE A 124 10.95 -10.83 -14.24
CA ILE A 124 10.69 -12.14 -14.88
C ILE A 124 11.96 -12.99 -15.15
N TYR A 125 13.14 -12.37 -15.16
CA TYR A 125 14.43 -13.05 -15.33
C TYR A 125 15.18 -13.25 -14.00
N GLY A 126 14.50 -13.04 -12.87
CA GLY A 126 15.07 -13.14 -11.53
C GLY A 126 15.53 -11.80 -10.96
N THR A 127 15.95 -11.82 -9.71
CA THR A 127 16.32 -10.64 -8.90
C THR A 127 17.83 -10.41 -8.82
N ALA A 128 18.63 -11.21 -9.53
CA ALA A 128 20.10 -11.17 -9.44
C ALA A 128 20.71 -9.90 -10.08
N ASP A 129 20.03 -9.33 -11.08
CA ASP A 129 20.51 -8.16 -11.81
C ASP A 129 19.39 -7.12 -11.93
N THR A 130 19.41 -6.13 -11.05
CA THR A 130 18.41 -5.06 -10.94
C THR A 130 19.08 -3.70 -11.12
N TYR A 131 18.29 -2.62 -11.15
CA TYR A 131 18.82 -1.27 -11.12
C TYR A 131 19.89 -1.12 -10.01
N PRO A 132 21.05 -0.51 -10.28
CA PRO A 132 21.39 0.31 -11.45
C PRO A 132 21.97 -0.46 -12.65
N ASN A 133 22.20 -1.76 -12.52
CA ASN A 133 22.89 -2.56 -13.55
C ASN A 133 21.96 -2.99 -14.69
N SER A 134 20.66 -3.06 -14.39
CA SER A 134 19.62 -3.38 -15.36
C SER A 134 18.38 -2.49 -15.17
N TRP A 135 17.42 -2.62 -16.07
CA TRP A 135 16.11 -1.97 -16.01
C TRP A 135 15.12 -2.63 -15.03
N TRP A 136 15.48 -3.75 -14.41
CA TRP A 136 14.61 -4.47 -13.47
C TRP A 136 14.53 -3.78 -12.11
N MET A 137 13.39 -3.94 -11.44
CA MET A 137 13.15 -3.23 -10.18
C MET A 137 14.03 -3.79 -9.05
N PRO A 138 14.74 -2.94 -8.29
CA PRO A 138 15.52 -3.38 -7.12
C PRO A 138 14.60 -3.75 -5.95
N ASP A 139 15.15 -4.46 -4.97
CA ASP A 139 14.44 -4.95 -3.77
C ASP A 139 13.94 -3.83 -2.88
N THR A 140 14.67 -2.72 -2.85
CA THR A 140 14.28 -1.49 -2.19
C THR A 140 13.32 -0.62 -3.00
N GLY A 141 13.00 -0.98 -4.25
CA GLY A 141 12.13 -0.20 -5.12
C GLY A 141 10.66 -0.31 -4.72
N VAL A 142 9.95 0.83 -4.60
CA VAL A 142 8.55 0.87 -4.18
C VAL A 142 7.67 1.56 -5.22
N GLN A 143 6.59 0.89 -5.65
CA GLN A 143 5.60 1.49 -6.52
C GLN A 143 4.68 2.43 -5.72
N ARG A 144 4.82 3.75 -5.96
CA ARG A 144 3.84 4.78 -5.56
C ARG A 144 2.58 4.72 -6.43
N GLY A 145 1.49 5.31 -5.96
CA GLY A 145 0.33 5.54 -6.80
C GLY A 145 -0.90 6.03 -6.05
N THR A 146 -1.90 6.49 -6.80
CA THR A 146 -3.21 6.83 -6.25
C THR A 146 -4.04 5.58 -5.98
N VAL A 147 -4.66 5.53 -4.81
CA VAL A 147 -5.78 4.60 -4.52
C VAL A 147 -7.14 5.26 -4.77
N GLY A 148 -7.18 6.59 -4.90
CA GLY A 148 -8.36 7.32 -5.35
C GLY A 148 -8.61 7.13 -6.86
N GLY A 149 -9.86 7.32 -7.28
CA GLY A 149 -10.27 7.30 -8.68
C GLY A 149 -9.86 8.53 -9.49
N ASP A 150 -10.54 8.75 -10.61
CA ASP A 150 -10.19 9.74 -11.61
C ASP A 150 -10.81 11.13 -11.35
N GLY A 151 -10.09 12.18 -11.78
CA GLY A 151 -10.54 13.56 -11.72
C GLY A 151 -10.31 14.26 -10.37
N ASP A 152 -10.72 15.52 -10.29
CA ASP A 152 -10.79 16.24 -9.01
C ASP A 152 -12.04 15.79 -8.26
N PHE A 153 -11.86 15.15 -7.12
CA PHE A 153 -12.96 14.66 -6.31
C PHE A 153 -13.86 15.77 -5.75
N LEU A 154 -13.38 17.02 -5.70
CA LEU A 154 -14.17 18.16 -5.26
C LEU A 154 -15.06 18.72 -6.38
N THR A 155 -14.76 18.43 -7.64
CA THR A 155 -15.53 18.92 -8.80
C THR A 155 -15.88 17.78 -9.76
N PRO A 156 -16.62 16.77 -9.32
CA PRO A 156 -16.97 15.64 -10.20
C PRO A 156 -17.74 16.14 -11.42
N PHE A 157 -17.36 15.65 -12.61
CA PHE A 157 -17.94 15.99 -13.92
C PHE A 157 -17.70 17.43 -14.42
N TYR A 158 -16.99 18.28 -13.68
CA TYR A 158 -16.74 19.68 -14.07
C TYR A 158 -15.24 20.03 -14.00
N PRO A 159 -14.76 20.99 -14.81
CA PRO A 159 -13.39 21.46 -14.68
C PRO A 159 -13.17 22.24 -13.38
N ALA A 160 -12.08 21.96 -12.67
CA ALA A 160 -11.70 22.61 -11.40
C ALA A 160 -11.18 24.06 -11.58
N LYS A 161 -12.00 24.94 -12.16
CA LYS A 161 -11.71 26.37 -12.30
C LYS A 161 -11.85 27.09 -10.95
N GLU A 162 -11.31 28.31 -10.85
CA GLU A 162 -11.36 29.11 -9.62
C GLU A 162 -12.80 29.30 -9.13
N TYR A 163 -13.70 29.67 -10.05
CA TYR A 163 -15.14 29.88 -9.81
C TYR A 163 -15.97 28.59 -9.72
N ALA A 164 -15.36 27.40 -9.88
CA ALA A 164 -16.10 26.15 -9.86
C ALA A 164 -16.66 25.87 -8.45
N HIS A 165 -17.90 25.39 -8.41
CA HIS A 165 -18.47 24.89 -7.16
C HIS A 165 -17.68 23.65 -6.73
N ARG A 166 -17.20 23.66 -5.48
CA ARG A 166 -16.47 22.54 -4.87
C ARG A 166 -17.34 21.89 -3.80
N LEU A 167 -17.40 20.56 -3.83
CA LEU A 167 -17.95 19.78 -2.73
C LEU A 167 -17.17 20.10 -1.45
N ALA A 168 -17.85 20.03 -0.31
CA ALA A 168 -17.22 20.24 0.98
C ALA A 168 -16.14 19.19 1.22
N VAL A 169 -15.00 19.61 1.76
CA VAL A 169 -13.92 18.70 2.16
C VAL A 169 -14.36 17.88 3.36
N ASP A 170 -15.08 16.79 3.12
CA ASP A 170 -15.47 15.83 4.13
C ASP A 170 -14.62 14.55 4.03
N LYS A 171 -14.67 13.73 5.07
CA LYS A 171 -13.93 12.46 5.11
C LYS A 171 -14.44 11.43 4.09
N ASN A 172 -15.52 11.71 3.36
CA ASN A 172 -16.25 10.80 2.47
C ASN A 172 -16.16 11.11 0.98
N ILE A 173 -15.49 12.18 0.60
CA ILE A 173 -15.16 12.47 -0.80
C ILE A 173 -14.57 11.23 -1.51
N ILE A 174 -13.77 10.45 -0.79
CA ILE A 174 -13.27 9.16 -1.25
C ILE A 174 -13.78 8.05 -0.31
N ASN A 175 -14.23 6.96 -0.92
CA ASN A 175 -14.77 5.80 -0.20
C ASN A 175 -13.67 4.85 0.35
N ILE A 176 -12.50 5.38 0.70
CA ILE A 176 -11.38 4.64 1.27
C ILE A 176 -11.17 5.11 2.70
N LYS A 177 -11.37 4.20 3.66
CA LYS A 177 -11.41 4.46 5.10
C LYS A 177 -10.31 3.76 5.89
N ILE A 178 -9.61 2.82 5.26
CA ILE A 178 -8.54 2.05 5.87
C ILE A 178 -7.17 2.51 5.35
N PRO A 179 -6.14 2.57 6.20
CA PRO A 179 -4.79 2.95 5.78
C PRO A 179 -4.23 1.96 4.77
N CYS A 180 -3.42 2.48 3.84
CA CYS A 180 -2.75 1.67 2.83
C CYS A 180 -1.32 2.16 2.62
N GLN A 181 -0.35 1.25 2.72
CA GLN A 181 1.07 1.54 2.60
C GLN A 181 1.75 0.65 1.54
N PRO A 182 2.45 1.21 0.56
CA PRO A 182 3.30 0.42 -0.33
C PRO A 182 4.66 0.12 0.31
N ILE A 183 5.20 -1.07 0.04
CA ILE A 183 6.55 -1.50 0.46
C ILE A 183 7.31 -2.15 -0.69
N GLY A 184 8.63 -2.22 -0.57
CA GLY A 184 9.49 -2.93 -1.51
C GLY A 184 9.39 -4.44 -1.30
N TYR A 185 9.80 -5.24 -2.29
CA TYR A 185 9.76 -6.69 -2.13
C TYR A 185 10.85 -7.21 -1.18
N GLY A 186 11.94 -6.46 -1.03
CA GLY A 186 12.96 -6.73 -0.01
C GLY A 186 12.41 -6.64 1.41
N ASP A 187 11.47 -5.72 1.65
CA ASP A 187 10.75 -5.65 2.92
C ASP A 187 9.64 -6.71 3.00
N ALA A 188 8.92 -6.94 1.90
CA ALA A 188 7.80 -7.89 1.82
C ALA A 188 8.18 -9.31 2.28
N ILE A 189 9.42 -9.76 2.02
CA ILE A 189 9.90 -11.09 2.41
C ILE A 189 9.93 -11.31 3.93
N HIS A 190 10.01 -10.24 4.72
CA HIS A 190 9.96 -10.35 6.18
C HIS A 190 8.52 -10.55 6.70
N PHE A 191 7.53 -10.31 5.85
CA PHE A 191 6.10 -10.39 6.16
C PHE A 191 5.44 -11.67 5.62
N LEU A 192 6.02 -12.33 4.62
CA LEU A 192 5.46 -13.48 3.89
C LEU A 192 6.11 -14.81 4.30
#